data_AF-A0A7G9YZS9-F1
#
_entry.id   AF-A0A7G9YZS9-F1
#
_cell.length_a   1.000
_cell.length_b   1.000
_cell.length_c   1.000
_cell.angle_alpha   90.00
_cell.angle_beta   90.00
_cell.angle_gamma   90.00
#
_symmetry.space_group_name_H-M   'P 1'
#
loop_
_entity.id
_entity.type
_entity.pdbx_description
1 polymer ?
#
loop_
_entity_poly.entity_id
_entity_poly.type
_entity_poly.pdbx_seq_one_letter_code
_entity_poly.pdbx_strand_id
1 'polypeptide(L)'
;MKKVLFTDLDGTLLDLYDYSYDAALPALEALKTRKIPVVFCTAKTLVENEYYRKELGIDDPFIVENGGAIFVPENYFSFGFECKKKGDYCVVEFGALYGELRDALRAIKGETGFKITGFGDMTAEEVAADANLSVELAKLAKQKEYNESFIFDELESEAAVLFEKIKEKGFAVTHGGRYYNIHGKNADKGKAVRALTELFKREYGEVKTFGVGDSMNDISMLNAVEHPAVVKNKKGAWLDISLPGLYKAKGEGPEGWAEVVEKLLKQERIIFDNRTQMNADNQDFKYKELTEEIIRIFYRVYNKLGYGFLEKVYENAMMIELKKEVIPAVSQYAIKVLYEGKVIGEYYADILVENKVIVEIKAARSLVKENEAQLLNYLKATDIEVGLLVNFGTKPEVKRKAFDNLRK
;
A
#
# COMPACT_ATOMS: atom_id res chain seq x y z
N MET A 1 -7.14 3.48 18.56
CA MET A 1 -7.25 2.30 17.68
C MET A 1 -6.03 2.17 16.79
N LYS A 2 -5.28 1.07 16.92
CA LYS A 2 -4.11 0.75 16.07
C LYS A 2 -4.59 0.20 14.73
N LYS A 3 -3.99 0.61 13.61
CA LYS A 3 -4.27 -0.01 12.30
C LYS A 3 -3.24 -1.08 12.01
N VAL A 4 -3.63 -2.16 11.34
CA VAL A 4 -2.71 -3.20 10.83
C VAL A 4 -3.11 -3.54 9.40
N LEU A 5 -2.14 -3.52 8.49
CA LEU A 5 -2.31 -3.87 7.09
C LEU A 5 -1.77 -5.28 6.85
N PHE A 6 -2.65 -6.20 6.47
CA PHE A 6 -2.28 -7.50 5.93
C PHE A 6 -2.24 -7.40 4.40
N THR A 7 -1.19 -7.90 3.77
CA THR A 7 -1.04 -7.81 2.32
C THR A 7 -0.48 -9.08 1.74
N ASP A 8 -1.05 -9.52 0.62
CA ASP A 8 -0.35 -10.44 -0.26
C ASP A 8 0.83 -9.73 -0.94
N LEU A 9 1.75 -10.51 -1.52
CA LEU A 9 2.93 -10.03 -2.21
C LEU A 9 2.75 -10.08 -3.72
N ASP A 10 2.67 -11.28 -4.30
CA ASP A 10 2.77 -11.47 -5.76
C ASP A 10 1.51 -10.98 -6.46
N GLY A 11 1.64 -10.05 -7.41
CA GLY A 11 0.48 -9.44 -8.07
C GLY A 11 -0.27 -8.43 -7.19
N THR A 12 0.22 -8.16 -5.97
CA THR A 12 -0.35 -7.23 -5.01
C THR A 12 0.65 -6.14 -4.61
N LEU A 13 1.57 -6.40 -3.66
CA LEU A 13 2.62 -5.44 -3.28
C LEU A 13 3.79 -5.47 -4.27
N LEU A 14 4.03 -6.63 -4.88
CA LEU A 14 5.01 -6.89 -5.91
C LEU A 14 4.28 -7.05 -7.24
N ASP A 15 4.88 -6.55 -8.32
CA ASP A 15 4.42 -6.86 -9.66
C ASP A 15 4.49 -8.37 -9.93
N LEU A 16 3.51 -8.93 -10.63
CA LEU A 16 3.48 -10.38 -10.89
C LEU A 16 4.59 -10.85 -11.84
N TYR A 17 5.10 -9.99 -12.73
CA TYR A 17 6.05 -10.40 -13.77
C TYR A 17 7.50 -10.04 -13.45
N ASP A 18 7.75 -8.80 -13.04
CA ASP A 18 9.10 -8.32 -12.75
C ASP A 18 9.40 -8.18 -11.25
N TYR A 19 8.41 -8.48 -10.40
CA TYR A 19 8.51 -8.36 -8.93
C TYR A 19 8.87 -6.95 -8.43
N SER A 20 8.73 -5.92 -9.28
CA SER A 20 8.94 -4.53 -8.89
C SER A 20 7.90 -4.09 -7.87
N TYR A 21 8.34 -3.29 -6.91
CA TYR A 21 7.51 -2.68 -5.88
C TYR A 21 7.61 -1.15 -5.89
N ASP A 22 8.22 -0.57 -6.94
CA ASP A 22 8.58 0.86 -6.98
C ASP A 22 7.35 1.77 -6.80
N ALA A 23 6.23 1.43 -7.42
CA ALA A 23 5.00 2.20 -7.31
C ALA A 23 4.38 2.14 -5.90
N ALA A 24 4.69 1.12 -5.11
CA ALA A 24 4.24 0.98 -3.73
C ALA A 24 5.14 1.72 -2.72
N LEU A 25 6.38 2.08 -3.06
CA LEU A 25 7.34 2.67 -2.14
C LEU A 25 6.82 3.93 -1.42
N PRO A 26 6.20 4.93 -2.08
CA PRO A 26 5.71 6.11 -1.37
C PRO A 26 4.62 5.79 -0.35
N ALA A 27 3.76 4.82 -0.68
CA ALA A 27 2.70 4.35 0.21
C ALA A 27 3.26 3.54 1.38
N LEU A 28 4.28 2.73 1.13
CA LEU A 28 4.97 1.96 2.16
C LEU A 28 5.69 2.88 3.16
N GLU A 29 6.42 3.89 2.69
CA GLU A 29 7.03 4.90 3.56
C GLU A 29 5.98 5.64 4.40
N ALA A 30 4.84 5.97 3.79
CA ALA A 30 3.73 6.60 4.52
C ALA A 30 3.16 5.71 5.65
N LEU A 31 3.17 4.39 5.50
CA LEU A 31 2.79 3.43 6.55
C LEU A 31 3.85 3.36 7.65
N LYS A 32 5.14 3.28 7.27
CA LYS A 32 6.27 3.26 8.21
C LYS A 32 6.31 4.51 9.07
N THR A 33 6.19 5.71 8.49
CA THR A 33 6.17 6.98 9.22
C THR A 33 5.02 7.02 10.24
N ARG A 34 3.89 6.39 9.93
CA ARG A 34 2.73 6.28 10.85
C ARG A 34 2.81 5.09 11.78
N LYS A 35 3.87 4.28 11.71
CA LYS A 35 4.05 3.04 12.49
C LYS A 35 2.84 2.11 12.36
N ILE A 36 2.28 2.00 11.15
CA ILE A 36 1.22 1.06 10.83
C ILE A 36 1.90 -0.24 10.40
N PRO A 37 1.73 -1.36 11.15
CA PRO A 37 2.34 -2.63 10.80
C PRO A 37 1.89 -3.10 9.41
N VAL A 38 2.87 -3.55 8.62
CA VAL A 38 2.66 -4.16 7.30
C VAL A 38 3.00 -5.64 7.39
N VAL A 39 1.97 -6.45 7.55
CA VAL A 39 2.06 -7.90 7.71
C VAL A 39 1.98 -8.55 6.34
N PHE A 40 3.07 -9.15 5.88
CA PHE A 40 3.05 -10.00 4.70
C PHE A 40 2.23 -11.26 4.98
N CYS A 41 1.36 -11.63 4.05
CA CYS A 41 0.51 -12.80 4.15
C CYS A 41 0.45 -13.52 2.80
N THR A 42 1.42 -14.39 2.57
CA THR A 42 1.81 -14.85 1.22
C THR A 42 1.97 -16.38 1.15
N ALA A 43 2.00 -16.91 -0.07
CA ALA A 43 2.38 -18.29 -0.36
C ALA A 43 3.90 -18.54 -0.29
N LYS A 44 4.71 -17.47 -0.28
CA LYS A 44 6.17 -17.52 -0.25
C LYS A 44 6.71 -18.17 1.02
N THR A 45 7.90 -18.74 0.89
CA THR A 45 8.67 -19.39 1.96
C THR A 45 9.16 -18.39 3.01
N LEU A 46 9.68 -18.89 4.15
CA LEU A 46 10.35 -18.07 5.16
C LEU A 46 11.46 -17.21 4.55
N VAL A 47 12.37 -17.83 3.80
CA VAL A 47 13.55 -17.14 3.25
C VAL A 47 13.21 -16.07 2.22
N GLU A 48 12.16 -16.28 1.43
CA GLU A 48 11.65 -15.25 0.51
C GLU A 48 11.04 -14.07 1.28
N ASN A 49 10.29 -14.33 2.36
CA ASN A 49 9.76 -13.27 3.20
C ASN A 49 10.89 -12.47 3.86
N GLU A 50 11.92 -13.13 4.37
CA GLU A 50 13.10 -12.45 4.94
C GLU A 50 13.82 -11.57 3.92
N TYR A 51 13.95 -12.04 2.68
CA TYR A 51 14.49 -11.25 1.57
C TYR A 51 13.70 -9.96 1.36
N TYR A 52 12.38 -10.06 1.10
CA TYR A 52 11.57 -8.86 0.82
C TYR A 52 11.42 -7.96 2.04
N ARG A 53 11.32 -8.51 3.25
CA ARG A 53 11.28 -7.72 4.49
C ARG A 53 12.54 -6.89 4.66
N LYS A 54 13.71 -7.47 4.38
CA LYS A 54 14.98 -6.76 4.41
C LYS A 54 15.05 -5.67 3.34
N GLU A 55 14.72 -5.99 2.09
CA GLU A 55 14.73 -5.03 0.97
C GLU A 55 13.77 -3.85 1.21
N LEU A 56 12.60 -4.15 1.77
CA LEU A 56 11.55 -3.16 2.01
C LEU A 56 11.66 -2.51 3.39
N GLY A 57 12.63 -2.89 4.24
CA GLY A 57 12.78 -2.37 5.60
C GLY A 57 11.54 -2.56 6.47
N ILE A 58 10.96 -3.76 6.47
CA ILE A 58 9.75 -4.14 7.22
C ILE A 58 10.12 -5.16 8.29
N ASP A 59 10.08 -4.73 9.55
CA ASP A 59 10.38 -5.57 10.70
C ASP A 59 9.12 -6.11 11.40
N ASP A 60 7.95 -6.00 10.78
CA ASP A 60 6.68 -6.48 11.34
C ASP A 60 6.54 -8.01 11.26
N PRO A 61 5.65 -8.64 12.06
CA PRO A 61 5.28 -10.04 11.92
C PRO A 61 4.78 -10.36 10.52
N PHE A 62 4.91 -11.61 10.11
CA PHE A 62 4.52 -12.07 8.77
C PHE A 62 4.00 -13.50 8.79
N ILE A 63 3.25 -13.85 7.75
CA ILE A 63 2.54 -15.11 7.58
C ILE A 63 3.07 -15.76 6.30
N VAL A 64 3.61 -16.97 6.44
CA VAL A 64 4.26 -17.71 5.35
C VAL A 64 3.37 -18.82 4.81
N GLU A 65 3.67 -19.26 3.59
CA GLU A 65 3.17 -20.52 3.01
C GLU A 65 1.65 -20.70 3.12
N ASN A 66 0.89 -19.64 2.81
CA ASN A 66 -0.58 -19.57 2.85
C ASN A 66 -1.20 -19.78 4.25
N GLY A 67 -0.51 -19.32 5.30
CA GLY A 67 -0.97 -19.48 6.67
C GLY A 67 -0.46 -20.74 7.34
N GLY A 68 0.64 -21.32 6.84
CA GLY A 68 1.32 -22.44 7.48
C GLY A 68 1.86 -22.08 8.87
N ALA A 69 2.42 -20.87 8.99
CA ALA A 69 2.89 -20.34 10.26
C ALA A 69 2.88 -18.80 10.28
N ILE A 70 2.79 -18.24 11.49
CA ILE A 70 3.07 -16.84 11.79
C ILE A 70 4.48 -16.75 12.37
N PHE A 71 5.30 -15.86 11.83
CA PHE A 71 6.61 -15.50 12.36
C PHE A 71 6.52 -14.13 13.01
N VAL A 72 6.74 -14.08 14.33
CA VAL A 72 6.76 -12.85 15.11
C VAL A 72 8.21 -12.60 15.55
N PRO A 73 8.82 -11.46 15.21
CA PRO A 73 10.16 -11.12 15.71
C PRO A 73 10.22 -11.15 17.24
N GLU A 74 11.35 -11.59 17.78
CA GLU A 74 11.56 -11.57 19.23
C GLU A 74 11.33 -10.17 19.81
N ASN A 75 10.63 -10.12 20.94
CA ASN A 75 10.29 -8.88 21.66
C ASN A 75 9.44 -7.88 20.85
N TYR A 76 8.81 -8.29 19.75
CA TYR A 76 7.90 -7.42 19.00
C TYR A 76 6.68 -6.98 19.84
N PHE A 77 6.11 -7.92 20.60
CA PHE A 77 5.05 -7.65 21.57
C PHE A 77 5.63 -7.56 22.98
N SER A 78 5.01 -6.72 23.83
CA SER A 78 5.43 -6.51 25.22
C SER A 78 5.12 -7.67 26.16
N PHE A 79 4.45 -8.71 25.66
CA PHE A 79 3.98 -9.87 26.41
C PHE A 79 4.41 -11.20 25.77
N GLY A 80 4.48 -12.25 26.59
CA GLY A 80 4.68 -13.62 26.12
C GLY A 80 3.38 -14.28 25.63
N PHE A 81 3.52 -15.14 24.61
CA PHE A 81 2.46 -15.99 24.07
C PHE A 81 3.03 -17.36 23.67
N GLU A 82 2.15 -18.34 23.48
CA GLU A 82 2.56 -19.69 23.11
C GLU A 82 3.11 -19.70 21.69
N CYS A 83 4.39 -20.09 21.56
CA CYS A 83 5.08 -20.20 20.30
C CYS A 83 6.30 -21.11 20.42
N LYS A 84 6.86 -21.52 19.29
CA LYS A 84 8.17 -22.17 19.21
C LYS A 84 9.23 -21.14 18.86
N LYS A 85 10.35 -21.15 19.58
CA LYS A 85 11.50 -20.30 19.24
C LYS A 85 12.23 -20.87 18.01
N LYS A 86 12.48 -20.02 17.02
CA LYS A 86 13.22 -20.37 15.80
C LYS A 86 14.01 -19.16 15.31
N GLY A 87 15.34 -19.22 15.42
CA GLY A 87 16.20 -18.07 15.15
C GLY A 87 15.79 -16.89 16.03
N ASP A 88 15.58 -15.73 15.40
CA ASP A 88 15.13 -14.48 16.03
C ASP A 88 13.60 -14.33 16.02
N TYR A 89 12.86 -15.45 15.90
CA TYR A 89 11.40 -15.46 15.85
C TYR A 89 10.75 -16.37 16.90
N CYS A 90 9.57 -15.93 17.31
CA CYS A 90 8.56 -16.68 18.01
C CYS A 90 7.51 -17.12 16.98
N VAL A 91 7.44 -18.43 16.70
CA VAL A 91 6.68 -19.02 15.58
C VAL A 91 5.42 -19.70 16.09
N VAL A 92 4.28 -19.33 15.51
CA VAL A 92 2.99 -20.00 15.75
C VAL A 92 2.66 -20.83 14.51
N GLU A 93 2.74 -22.15 14.64
CA GLU A 93 2.52 -23.09 13.55
C GLU A 93 1.06 -23.55 13.49
N PHE A 94 0.46 -23.53 12.30
CA PHE A 94 -0.89 -24.03 12.03
C PHE A 94 -0.87 -25.21 11.05
N GLY A 95 0.19 -25.32 10.24
CA GLY A 95 0.35 -26.31 9.19
C GLY A 95 0.93 -27.64 9.63
N ALA A 96 1.12 -28.51 8.64
CA ALA A 96 1.95 -29.71 8.77
C ALA A 96 3.38 -29.37 8.34
N LEU A 97 4.35 -30.13 8.83
CA LEU A 97 5.75 -29.93 8.47
C LEU A 97 6.03 -30.49 7.07
N TYR A 98 6.98 -29.86 6.37
CA TYR A 98 7.36 -30.22 5.01
C TYR A 98 7.62 -31.71 4.78
N GLY A 99 8.33 -32.35 5.72
CA GLY A 99 8.61 -33.78 5.65
C GLY A 99 7.34 -34.64 5.61
N GLU A 100 6.34 -34.31 6.44
CA GLU A 100 5.06 -35.04 6.50
C GLU A 100 4.29 -34.92 5.17
N LEU A 101 4.34 -33.75 4.55
CA LEU A 101 3.69 -33.48 3.27
C LEU A 101 4.35 -34.26 2.12
N ARG A 102 5.69 -34.27 2.10
CA ARG A 102 6.48 -35.03 1.13
C ARG A 102 6.27 -36.54 1.29
N ASP A 103 6.19 -37.02 2.52
CA ASP A 103 5.88 -38.42 2.83
C ASP A 103 4.49 -38.82 2.33
N ALA A 104 3.51 -37.94 2.53
CA ALA A 104 2.14 -38.16 2.05
C ALA A 104 2.09 -38.23 0.52
N LEU A 105 2.73 -37.30 -0.20
CA LEU A 105 2.78 -37.33 -1.67
C LEU A 105 3.49 -38.58 -2.19
N ARG A 106 4.59 -39.00 -1.56
CA ARG A 106 5.28 -40.24 -1.92
C ARG A 106 4.41 -41.48 -1.69
N ALA A 107 3.68 -41.53 -0.59
CA ALA A 107 2.73 -42.61 -0.31
C ALA A 107 1.60 -42.65 -1.35
N ILE A 108 0.99 -41.50 -1.66
CA ILE A 108 -0.07 -41.40 -2.67
C ILE A 108 0.46 -41.85 -4.04
N LYS A 109 1.64 -41.39 -4.45
CA LYS A 109 2.31 -41.82 -5.69
C LYS A 109 2.50 -43.34 -5.74
N GLY A 110 2.89 -43.97 -4.63
CA GLY A 110 3.03 -45.43 -4.53
C GLY A 110 1.69 -46.18 -4.56
N GLU A 111 0.65 -45.62 -3.97
CA GLU A 111 -0.70 -46.22 -3.90
C GLU A 111 -1.45 -46.14 -5.23
N THR A 112 -1.33 -45.03 -5.95
CA THR A 112 -2.14 -44.75 -7.15
C THR A 112 -1.36 -44.91 -8.45
N GLY A 113 -0.03 -44.83 -8.41
CA GLY A 113 0.81 -44.75 -9.60
C GLY A 113 0.80 -43.39 -10.30
N PHE A 114 0.17 -42.37 -9.70
CA PHE A 114 0.08 -41.03 -10.30
C PHE A 114 1.44 -40.37 -10.52
N LYS A 115 1.56 -39.63 -11.62
CA LYS A 115 2.71 -38.78 -11.92
C LYS A 115 2.66 -37.48 -11.13
N ILE A 116 3.21 -37.55 -9.93
CA ILE A 116 3.40 -36.40 -9.04
C ILE A 116 4.90 -36.06 -9.00
N THR A 117 5.20 -34.78 -9.28
CA THR A 117 6.56 -34.20 -9.17
C THR A 117 6.50 -32.93 -8.34
N GLY A 118 7.04 -33.00 -7.12
CA GLY A 118 7.10 -31.86 -6.22
C GLY A 118 8.32 -30.97 -6.46
N PHE A 119 8.29 -29.75 -5.93
CA PHE A 119 9.46 -28.87 -5.91
C PHE A 119 10.63 -29.52 -5.18
N GLY A 120 10.38 -30.36 -4.17
CA GLY A 120 11.42 -31.14 -3.50
C GLY A 120 12.04 -32.26 -4.34
N ASP A 121 11.44 -32.61 -5.48
CA ASP A 121 11.98 -33.61 -6.43
C ASP A 121 12.83 -32.98 -7.54
N MET A 122 12.62 -31.69 -7.81
CA MET A 122 13.28 -30.96 -8.91
C MET A 122 14.63 -30.39 -8.48
N THR A 123 15.46 -29.95 -9.41
CA THR A 123 16.62 -29.06 -9.14
C THR A 123 16.17 -27.60 -9.01
N ALA A 124 17.08 -26.68 -8.71
CA ALA A 124 16.77 -25.25 -8.73
C ALA A 124 16.60 -24.75 -10.17
N GLU A 125 17.40 -25.26 -11.10
CA GLU A 125 17.38 -24.94 -12.52
C GLU A 125 16.07 -25.42 -13.18
N GLU A 126 15.59 -26.60 -12.80
CA GLU A 126 14.30 -27.12 -13.27
C GLU A 126 13.13 -26.26 -12.75
N VAL A 127 13.14 -25.89 -11.45
CA VAL A 127 12.12 -24.99 -10.90
C VAL A 127 12.21 -23.60 -11.54
N ALA A 128 13.41 -23.08 -11.79
CA ALA A 128 13.62 -21.79 -12.44
C ALA A 128 13.06 -21.77 -13.86
N ALA A 129 13.39 -22.80 -14.66
CA ALA A 129 12.90 -22.94 -16.02
C ALA A 129 11.38 -23.13 -16.07
N ASP A 130 10.83 -23.94 -15.15
CA ASP A 130 9.40 -24.17 -15.09
C ASP A 130 8.66 -22.91 -14.61
N ALA A 131 8.99 -22.39 -13.43
CA ALA A 131 8.29 -21.26 -12.80
C ALA A 131 8.62 -19.87 -13.40
N ASN A 132 9.48 -19.80 -14.42
CA ASN A 132 9.99 -18.55 -15.00
C ASN A 132 10.62 -17.63 -13.93
N LEU A 133 11.48 -18.21 -13.10
CA LEU A 133 12.25 -17.53 -12.05
C LEU A 133 13.74 -17.49 -12.42
N SER A 134 14.50 -16.60 -11.78
CA SER A 134 15.95 -16.79 -11.75
C SER A 134 16.30 -18.02 -10.91
N VAL A 135 17.48 -18.60 -11.14
CA VAL A 135 17.95 -19.76 -10.37
C VAL A 135 18.08 -19.41 -8.89
N GLU A 136 18.45 -18.17 -8.57
CA GLU A 136 18.53 -17.65 -7.21
C GLU A 136 17.16 -17.64 -6.53
N LEU A 137 16.12 -17.10 -7.19
CA LEU A 137 14.77 -17.08 -6.65
C LEU A 137 14.18 -18.49 -6.54
N ALA A 138 14.48 -19.38 -7.50
CA ALA A 138 14.07 -20.77 -7.43
C ALA A 138 14.69 -21.51 -6.24
N LYS A 139 15.95 -21.22 -5.88
CA LYS A 139 16.58 -21.75 -4.65
C LYS A 139 15.85 -21.31 -3.38
N LEU A 140 15.31 -20.08 -3.36
CA LEU A 140 14.52 -19.60 -2.23
C LEU A 140 13.14 -20.27 -2.20
N ALA A 141 12.43 -20.32 -3.33
CA ALA A 141 11.10 -20.91 -3.43
C ALA A 141 11.03 -22.42 -3.09
N LYS A 142 12.17 -23.12 -3.18
CA LYS A 142 12.31 -24.54 -2.80
C LYS A 142 12.52 -24.77 -1.30
N GLN A 143 12.86 -23.75 -0.52
CA GLN A 143 13.10 -23.86 0.92
C GLN A 143 11.78 -23.80 1.70
N LYS A 144 10.93 -24.79 1.44
CA LYS A 144 9.58 -24.89 2.01
C LYS A 144 9.59 -25.59 3.36
N GLU A 145 8.68 -25.15 4.24
CA GLU A 145 8.56 -25.67 5.60
C GLU A 145 7.15 -26.17 5.96
N TYR A 146 6.10 -25.64 5.32
CA TYR A 146 4.69 -25.87 5.69
C TYR A 146 3.76 -26.20 4.53
N ASN A 147 4.25 -26.14 3.29
CA ASN A 147 3.57 -26.58 2.08
C ASN A 147 4.54 -27.31 1.14
N GLU A 148 4.01 -28.06 0.18
CA GLU A 148 4.78 -28.53 -0.98
C GLU A 148 4.02 -28.16 -2.25
N SER A 149 4.69 -27.46 -3.15
CA SER A 149 4.18 -27.18 -4.50
C SER A 149 4.54 -28.34 -5.40
N PHE A 150 3.59 -28.83 -6.18
CA PHE A 150 3.80 -29.99 -7.05
C PHE A 150 3.01 -29.90 -8.35
N ILE A 151 3.56 -30.57 -9.36
CA ILE A 151 2.94 -30.83 -10.65
C ILE A 151 2.22 -32.18 -10.56
N PHE A 152 0.98 -32.19 -11.00
CA PHE A 152 0.18 -33.40 -11.17
C PHE A 152 -0.03 -33.61 -12.67
N ASP A 153 0.79 -34.48 -13.26
CA ASP A 153 0.80 -34.75 -14.72
C ASP A 153 -0.15 -35.91 -15.06
N GLU A 154 -1.42 -35.71 -14.72
CA GLU A 154 -2.51 -36.64 -14.99
C GLU A 154 -3.72 -35.89 -15.57
N LEU A 155 -4.74 -36.62 -16.01
CA LEU A 155 -5.99 -36.02 -16.47
C LEU A 155 -6.68 -35.25 -15.34
N GLU A 156 -7.32 -34.14 -15.66
CA GLU A 156 -8.06 -33.31 -14.68
C GLU A 156 -9.17 -34.10 -13.95
N SER A 157 -9.74 -35.12 -14.61
CA SER A 157 -10.70 -36.04 -13.98
C SER A 157 -10.12 -36.82 -12.79
N GLU A 158 -8.80 -37.04 -12.74
CA GLU A 158 -8.11 -37.73 -11.66
C GLU A 158 -7.81 -36.82 -10.45
N ALA A 159 -7.93 -35.49 -10.62
CA ALA A 159 -7.65 -34.54 -9.53
C ALA A 159 -8.56 -34.75 -8.32
N ALA A 160 -9.82 -35.15 -8.55
CA ALA A 160 -10.76 -35.47 -7.46
C ALA A 160 -10.26 -36.65 -6.61
N VAL A 161 -9.67 -37.67 -7.24
CA VAL A 161 -9.10 -38.84 -6.56
C VAL A 161 -7.87 -38.43 -5.75
N LEU A 162 -6.99 -37.62 -6.34
CA LEU A 162 -5.85 -37.04 -5.65
C LEU A 162 -6.28 -36.25 -4.40
N PHE A 163 -7.32 -35.42 -4.52
CA PHE A 163 -7.79 -34.57 -3.42
C PHE A 163 -8.35 -35.38 -2.26
N GLU A 164 -9.14 -36.41 -2.54
CA GLU A 164 -9.64 -37.31 -1.50
C GLU A 164 -8.49 -38.10 -0.86
N LYS A 165 -7.49 -38.55 -1.64
CA LYS A 165 -6.29 -39.21 -1.10
C LYS A 165 -5.49 -38.31 -0.15
N ILE A 166 -5.28 -37.05 -0.52
CA ILE A 166 -4.59 -36.06 0.33
C ILE A 166 -5.37 -35.84 1.64
N LYS A 167 -6.70 -35.77 1.54
CA LYS A 167 -7.61 -35.59 2.69
C LYS A 167 -7.65 -36.82 3.60
N GLU A 168 -7.63 -38.03 3.06
CA GLU A 168 -7.49 -39.30 3.81
C GLU A 168 -6.20 -39.32 4.64
N LYS A 169 -5.11 -38.73 4.11
CA LYS A 169 -3.84 -38.57 4.84
C LYS A 169 -3.87 -37.42 5.86
N GLY A 170 -4.99 -36.69 5.99
CA GLY A 170 -5.18 -35.63 6.97
C GLY A 170 -4.69 -34.24 6.53
N PHE A 171 -4.39 -34.05 5.25
CA PHE A 171 -3.89 -32.81 4.69
C PHE A 171 -4.95 -32.12 3.82
N ALA A 172 -4.63 -30.92 3.35
CA ALA A 172 -5.44 -30.18 2.39
C ALA A 172 -4.63 -29.89 1.13
N VAL A 173 -5.35 -29.60 0.05
CA VAL A 173 -4.77 -29.26 -1.25
C VAL A 173 -5.46 -28.05 -1.84
N THR A 174 -4.68 -27.16 -2.44
CA THR A 174 -5.16 -26.03 -3.22
C THR A 174 -4.54 -26.04 -4.60
N HIS A 175 -5.23 -25.49 -5.59
CA HIS A 175 -4.71 -25.35 -6.95
C HIS A 175 -4.47 -23.86 -7.25
N GLY A 176 -3.20 -23.48 -7.35
CA GLY A 176 -2.75 -22.10 -7.58
C GLY A 176 -2.62 -21.75 -9.06
N GLY A 177 -3.30 -22.46 -9.95
CA GLY A 177 -3.21 -22.27 -11.40
C GLY A 177 -2.24 -23.24 -12.07
N ARG A 178 -0.93 -23.05 -11.91
CA ARG A 178 0.08 -23.95 -12.51
C ARG A 178 0.44 -25.13 -11.60
N TYR A 179 0.49 -24.88 -10.30
CA TYR A 179 0.90 -25.88 -9.32
C TYR A 179 -0.24 -26.18 -8.36
N TYR A 180 -0.30 -27.44 -7.95
CA TYR A 180 -1.02 -27.84 -6.76
C TYR A 180 -0.14 -27.57 -5.55
N ASN A 181 -0.76 -27.27 -4.41
CA ASN A 181 -0.06 -27.11 -3.14
C ASN A 181 -0.71 -28.02 -2.13
N ILE A 182 0.05 -29.00 -1.61
CA ILE A 182 -0.37 -29.76 -0.43
C ILE A 182 0.10 -29.00 0.81
N HIS A 183 -0.75 -28.92 1.81
CA HIS A 183 -0.47 -28.20 3.05
C HIS A 183 -1.24 -28.80 4.22
N GLY A 184 -0.90 -28.40 5.44
CA GLY A 184 -1.67 -28.80 6.62
C GLY A 184 -3.15 -28.39 6.49
N LYS A 185 -4.08 -29.23 6.95
CA LYS A 185 -5.53 -28.96 6.95
C LYS A 185 -5.94 -27.66 7.66
N ASN A 186 -5.06 -27.17 8.53
CA ASN A 186 -5.27 -25.97 9.32
C ASN A 186 -4.48 -24.76 8.79
N ALA A 187 -3.61 -24.93 7.78
CA ALA A 187 -2.95 -23.82 7.11
C ALA A 187 -3.98 -23.05 6.28
N ASP A 188 -4.26 -21.83 6.72
CA ASP A 188 -5.22 -20.91 6.08
C ASP A 188 -4.82 -19.47 6.41
N LYS A 189 -4.68 -18.63 5.38
CA LYS A 189 -4.33 -17.21 5.55
C LYS A 189 -5.29 -16.51 6.54
N GLY A 190 -6.60 -16.75 6.41
CA GLY A 190 -7.61 -16.15 7.29
C GLY A 190 -7.51 -16.56 8.77
N LYS A 191 -7.20 -17.83 9.06
CA LYS A 191 -6.92 -18.29 10.43
C LYS A 191 -5.67 -17.61 11.01
N ALA A 192 -4.59 -17.54 10.25
CA ALA A 192 -3.36 -16.89 10.67
C ALA A 192 -3.56 -15.38 10.90
N VAL A 193 -4.28 -14.69 10.01
CA VAL A 193 -4.65 -13.28 10.16
C VAL A 193 -5.46 -13.05 11.44
N ARG A 194 -6.45 -13.90 11.74
CA ARG A 194 -7.24 -13.80 12.99
C ARG A 194 -6.37 -14.01 14.22
N ALA A 195 -5.53 -15.04 14.24
CA ALA A 195 -4.64 -15.31 15.38
C ALA A 195 -3.66 -14.15 15.62
N LEU A 196 -3.04 -13.62 14.57
CA LEU A 196 -2.14 -12.47 14.68
C LEU A 196 -2.89 -11.19 15.07
N THR A 197 -4.12 -11.00 14.61
CA THR A 197 -4.98 -9.88 15.02
C THR A 197 -5.25 -9.90 16.53
N GLU A 198 -5.46 -11.07 17.13
CA GLU A 198 -5.64 -11.18 18.59
C GLU A 198 -4.36 -10.82 19.36
N LEU A 199 -3.17 -11.14 18.82
CA LEU A 199 -1.91 -10.68 19.41
C LEU A 199 -1.79 -9.14 19.33
N PHE A 200 -2.12 -8.55 18.18
CA PHE A 200 -2.16 -7.09 18.04
C PHE A 200 -3.17 -6.43 18.98
N LYS A 201 -4.35 -7.03 19.18
CA LYS A 201 -5.36 -6.51 20.11
C LYS A 201 -4.90 -6.59 21.55
N ARG A 202 -4.19 -7.65 21.92
CA ARG A 202 -3.61 -7.78 23.26
C ARG A 202 -2.55 -6.71 23.54
N GLU A 203 -1.78 -6.32 22.53
CA GLU A 203 -0.76 -5.25 22.66
C GLU A 203 -1.39 -3.85 22.68
N TYR A 204 -2.30 -3.57 21.75
CA TYR A 204 -2.74 -2.21 21.45
C TYR A 204 -4.21 -1.91 21.84
N GLY A 205 -4.94 -2.89 22.38
CA GLY A 205 -6.36 -2.82 22.66
C GLY A 205 -7.19 -2.89 21.37
N GLU A 206 -7.80 -1.77 20.98
CA GLU A 206 -8.62 -1.71 19.78
C GLU A 206 -7.75 -1.68 18.51
N VAL A 207 -7.98 -2.63 17.61
CA VAL A 207 -7.25 -2.78 16.34
C VAL A 207 -8.23 -2.72 15.17
N LYS A 208 -7.85 -1.97 14.13
CA LYS A 208 -8.53 -1.88 12.84
C LYS A 208 -7.72 -2.61 11.77
N THR A 209 -8.32 -3.62 11.15
CA THR A 209 -7.63 -4.51 10.21
C THR A 209 -7.97 -4.18 8.76
N PHE A 210 -6.94 -4.17 7.91
CA PHE A 210 -7.03 -3.95 6.47
C PHE A 210 -6.38 -5.13 5.77
N GLY A 211 -6.93 -5.57 4.64
CA GLY A 211 -6.40 -6.70 3.87
C GLY A 211 -6.36 -6.36 2.39
N VAL A 212 -5.26 -6.66 1.70
CA VAL A 212 -5.11 -6.43 0.26
C VAL A 212 -4.65 -7.71 -0.43
N GLY A 213 -5.32 -8.10 -1.50
CA GLY A 213 -4.94 -9.24 -2.34
C GLY A 213 -5.46 -9.08 -3.77
N ASP A 214 -5.10 -10.01 -4.64
CA ASP A 214 -5.48 -9.97 -6.07
C ASP A 214 -6.10 -11.30 -6.55
N SER A 215 -5.95 -12.39 -5.80
CA SER A 215 -6.26 -13.73 -6.29
C SER A 215 -7.07 -14.60 -5.31
N MET A 216 -7.46 -15.80 -5.76
CA MET A 216 -8.40 -16.65 -5.01
C MET A 216 -7.85 -17.14 -3.67
N ASN A 217 -6.53 -17.29 -3.52
CA ASN A 217 -5.92 -17.70 -2.25
C ASN A 217 -6.01 -16.60 -1.17
N ASP A 218 -6.28 -15.35 -1.54
CA ASP A 218 -6.41 -14.23 -0.62
C ASP A 218 -7.80 -14.12 0.00
N ILE A 219 -8.79 -14.83 -0.54
CA ILE A 219 -10.19 -14.76 -0.10
C ILE A 219 -10.30 -14.98 1.40
N SER A 220 -9.57 -15.92 1.99
CA SER A 220 -9.66 -16.18 3.43
C SER A 220 -9.03 -15.08 4.28
N MET A 221 -7.94 -14.47 3.84
CA MET A 221 -7.37 -13.26 4.45
C MET A 221 -8.36 -12.09 4.35
N LEU A 222 -8.94 -11.84 3.18
CA LEU A 222 -9.88 -10.74 2.95
C LEU A 222 -11.15 -10.90 3.80
N ASN A 223 -11.63 -12.13 3.99
CA ASN A 223 -12.73 -12.44 4.91
C ASN A 223 -12.36 -12.25 6.39
N ALA A 224 -11.08 -12.25 6.73
CA ALA A 224 -10.61 -12.18 8.12
C ALA A 224 -10.38 -10.74 8.61
N VAL A 225 -10.40 -9.75 7.71
CA VAL A 225 -10.19 -8.34 8.01
C VAL A 225 -11.49 -7.54 7.98
N GLU A 226 -11.51 -6.39 8.65
CA GLU A 226 -12.66 -5.48 8.66
C GLU A 226 -12.77 -4.66 7.36
N HIS A 227 -11.63 -4.35 6.74
CA HIS A 227 -11.56 -3.55 5.52
C HIS A 227 -10.81 -4.30 4.41
N PRO A 228 -11.50 -5.21 3.71
CA PRO A 228 -10.91 -5.91 2.59
C PRO A 228 -10.78 -5.00 1.37
N ALA A 229 -9.71 -5.18 0.61
CA ALA A 229 -9.48 -4.53 -0.66
C ALA A 229 -8.89 -5.51 -1.67
N VAL A 230 -9.23 -5.30 -2.95
CA VAL A 230 -8.64 -6.03 -4.07
C VAL A 230 -8.02 -5.06 -5.07
N VAL A 231 -6.87 -5.45 -5.61
CA VAL A 231 -6.23 -4.79 -6.74
C VAL A 231 -6.60 -5.51 -8.04
N LYS A 232 -6.37 -4.88 -9.20
CA LYS A 232 -6.51 -5.60 -10.47
C LYS A 232 -5.36 -6.58 -10.64
N ASN A 233 -5.68 -7.75 -11.20
CA ASN A 233 -4.68 -8.68 -11.72
C ASN A 233 -4.17 -8.21 -13.08
N LYS A 234 -3.17 -8.92 -13.62
CA LYS A 234 -2.55 -8.66 -14.94
C LYS A 234 -3.49 -8.70 -16.15
N LYS A 235 -4.71 -9.20 -15.97
CA LYS A 235 -5.76 -9.19 -17.01
C LYS A 235 -6.66 -7.96 -16.89
N GLY A 236 -6.34 -7.03 -16.00
CA GLY A 236 -7.14 -5.84 -15.69
C GLY A 236 -8.45 -6.13 -14.94
N ALA A 237 -8.63 -7.37 -14.49
CA ALA A 237 -9.84 -7.83 -13.80
C ALA A 237 -9.62 -7.84 -12.28
N TRP A 238 -10.69 -7.64 -11.53
CA TRP A 238 -10.69 -7.90 -10.09
C TRP A 238 -10.97 -9.37 -9.84
N LEU A 239 -10.51 -9.85 -8.68
CA LEU A 239 -11.02 -11.07 -8.07
C LEU A 239 -12.56 -11.03 -7.99
N ASP A 240 -13.21 -12.09 -8.47
CA ASP A 240 -14.66 -12.22 -8.39
C ASP A 240 -15.09 -12.63 -6.99
N ILE A 241 -15.25 -11.62 -6.15
CA ILE A 241 -15.67 -11.77 -4.76
C ILE A 241 -16.58 -10.61 -4.35
N SER A 242 -17.52 -10.91 -3.46
CA SER A 242 -18.39 -9.96 -2.80
C SER A 242 -18.23 -10.07 -1.29
N LEU A 243 -17.60 -9.06 -0.68
CA LEU A 243 -17.47 -8.94 0.79
C LEU A 243 -18.06 -7.60 1.25
N PRO A 244 -18.65 -7.53 2.45
CA PRO A 244 -19.05 -6.27 3.06
C PRO A 244 -17.85 -5.31 3.13
N GLY A 245 -18.04 -4.07 2.66
CA GLY A 245 -16.99 -3.05 2.71
C GLY A 245 -15.81 -3.26 1.75
N LEU A 246 -15.89 -4.23 0.82
CA LEU A 246 -14.84 -4.51 -0.15
C LEU A 246 -14.52 -3.27 -0.99
N TYR A 247 -13.25 -2.86 -0.95
CA TYR A 247 -12.74 -1.84 -1.85
C TYR A 247 -12.12 -2.45 -3.09
N LYS A 248 -12.49 -1.96 -4.28
CA LYS A 248 -11.90 -2.38 -5.55
C LYS A 248 -11.01 -1.25 -6.08
N ALA A 249 -9.69 -1.41 -5.94
CA ALA A 249 -8.72 -0.43 -6.42
C ALA A 249 -8.71 -0.39 -7.96
N LYS A 250 -8.47 0.78 -8.55
CA LYS A 250 -8.47 0.93 -10.02
C LYS A 250 -7.14 0.50 -10.63
N GLY A 251 -6.05 0.67 -9.89
CA GLY A 251 -4.70 0.25 -10.26
C GLY A 251 -4.50 -1.27 -10.19
N GLU A 252 -3.49 -1.73 -10.91
CA GLU A 252 -3.00 -3.10 -10.93
C GLU A 252 -1.83 -3.25 -9.95
N GLY A 253 -1.73 -4.40 -9.29
CA GLY A 253 -0.60 -4.74 -8.43
C GLY A 253 -0.14 -3.57 -7.53
N PRO A 254 1.16 -3.20 -7.55
CA PRO A 254 1.72 -2.17 -6.66
C PRO A 254 1.03 -0.79 -6.76
N GLU A 255 0.55 -0.39 -7.93
CA GLU A 255 -0.19 0.88 -8.09
C GLU A 255 -1.56 0.81 -7.42
N GLY A 256 -2.27 -0.31 -7.62
CA GLY A 256 -3.52 -0.57 -6.93
C GLY A 256 -3.32 -0.64 -5.43
N TRP A 257 -2.24 -1.28 -4.98
CA TRP A 257 -1.91 -1.38 -3.57
C TRP A 257 -1.66 0.01 -2.94
N ALA A 258 -0.89 0.86 -3.62
CA ALA A 258 -0.67 2.24 -3.19
C ALA A 258 -1.99 3.02 -3.06
N GLU A 259 -2.92 2.84 -4.02
CA GLU A 259 -4.27 3.43 -3.96
C GLU A 259 -5.06 2.96 -2.73
N VAL A 260 -4.99 1.67 -2.40
CA VAL A 260 -5.63 1.11 -1.19
C VAL A 260 -5.05 1.75 0.06
N VAL A 261 -3.72 1.85 0.16
CA VAL A 261 -3.03 2.46 1.29
C VAL A 261 -3.41 3.93 1.41
N GLU A 262 -3.42 4.68 0.31
CA GLU A 262 -3.90 6.06 0.32
C GLU A 262 -5.32 6.17 0.86
N LYS A 263 -6.22 5.24 0.51
CA LYS A 263 -7.58 5.21 1.04
C LYS A 263 -7.60 4.89 2.53
N LEU A 264 -6.81 3.89 2.98
CA LEU A 264 -6.64 3.52 4.39
C LEU A 264 -6.18 4.72 5.24
N LEU A 265 -5.24 5.49 4.70
CA LEU A 265 -4.73 6.70 5.32
C LEU A 265 -5.76 7.85 5.23
N LYS A 266 -6.48 7.99 4.11
CA LYS A 266 -7.56 8.99 3.96
C LYS A 266 -8.78 8.71 4.83
N GLN A 267 -9.04 7.46 5.24
CA GLN A 267 -10.07 7.15 6.24
C GLN A 267 -9.81 7.84 7.60
N GLU A 268 -8.64 8.44 7.81
CA GLU A 268 -8.38 9.35 8.93
C GLU A 268 -9.21 10.64 8.83
N ARG A 269 -9.56 11.11 7.62
CA ARG A 269 -10.24 12.41 7.45
C ARG A 269 -11.72 12.43 7.81
N ILE A 270 -12.41 11.29 7.93
CA ILE A 270 -13.86 11.27 8.21
C ILE A 270 -14.19 11.18 9.71
N ILE A 271 -13.26 10.67 10.53
CA ILE A 271 -13.49 10.51 11.98
C ILE A 271 -12.67 11.52 12.80
N PHE A 272 -11.58 12.05 12.24
CA PHE A 272 -10.68 13.03 12.88
C PHE A 272 -10.98 14.49 12.50
N ASP A 273 -12.05 14.75 11.76
CA ASP A 273 -12.52 16.11 11.40
C ASP A 273 -12.97 16.94 12.62
N ASN A 274 -12.91 16.36 13.83
CA ASN A 274 -13.20 17.06 15.09
C ASN A 274 -11.99 17.41 15.96
N ARG A 275 -10.76 16.89 15.74
CA ARG A 275 -9.59 17.24 16.59
C ARG A 275 -8.24 17.12 15.88
N THR A 276 -7.78 18.23 15.28
CA THR A 276 -6.37 18.70 15.28
C THR A 276 -5.24 17.81 14.71
N GLN A 277 -4.85 18.11 13.46
CA GLN A 277 -3.50 18.45 12.92
C GLN A 277 -2.18 17.69 13.28
N MET A 278 -1.31 17.60 12.25
CA MET A 278 0.18 17.48 12.21
C MET A 278 0.85 16.08 12.25
N ASN A 279 1.45 15.66 11.12
CA ASN A 279 2.92 15.59 10.96
C ASN A 279 3.33 15.11 9.56
N ALA A 280 4.14 15.94 8.89
CA ALA A 280 4.92 15.66 7.69
C ALA A 280 6.40 15.79 8.06
N ASP A 281 7.24 15.04 7.35
CA ASP A 281 8.68 14.95 7.52
C ASP A 281 9.39 16.27 7.77
N ASN A 282 10.49 16.15 8.53
CA ASN A 282 11.36 17.21 8.99
C ASN A 282 12.22 17.76 7.83
N GLN A 283 11.58 18.40 6.86
CA GLN A 283 12.17 19.44 6.03
C GLN A 283 11.55 20.77 6.45
N ASP A 284 12.38 21.69 6.95
CA ASP A 284 11.98 23.06 7.28
C ASP A 284 11.70 23.82 5.98
N PHE A 285 10.46 23.72 5.48
CA PHE A 285 10.02 24.47 4.31
C PHE A 285 9.82 25.94 4.69
N LYS A 286 10.37 26.86 3.89
CA LYS A 286 10.19 28.30 4.10
C LYS A 286 8.70 28.68 4.20
N TYR A 287 8.30 29.35 5.27
CA TYR A 287 6.90 29.73 5.56
C TYR A 287 5.92 28.54 5.67
N LYS A 288 6.37 27.37 6.14
CA LYS A 288 5.55 26.16 6.33
C LYS A 288 4.22 26.45 7.03
N GLU A 289 4.27 27.03 8.23
CA GLU A 289 3.08 27.33 9.05
C GLU A 289 2.07 28.20 8.29
N LEU A 290 2.53 29.31 7.70
CA LEU A 290 1.69 30.20 6.91
C LEU A 290 1.08 29.49 5.69
N THR A 291 1.84 28.67 4.98
CA THR A 291 1.30 27.92 3.83
C THR A 291 0.26 26.88 4.27
N GLU A 292 0.44 26.25 5.43
CA GLU A 292 -0.54 25.29 5.97
C GLU A 292 -1.85 25.99 6.38
N GLU A 293 -1.78 27.20 6.92
CA GLU A 293 -2.97 28.01 7.24
C GLU A 293 -3.73 28.42 5.97
N ILE A 294 -3.03 28.89 4.94
CA ILE A 294 -3.65 29.24 3.64
C ILE A 294 -4.33 28.00 3.02
N ILE A 295 -3.68 26.84 3.07
CA ILE A 295 -4.24 25.58 2.55
C ILE A 295 -5.50 25.19 3.34
N ARG A 296 -5.50 25.40 4.66
CA ARG A 296 -6.68 25.15 5.50
C ARG A 296 -7.86 26.05 5.10
N ILE A 297 -7.59 27.32 4.83
CA ILE A 297 -8.59 28.27 4.34
C ILE A 297 -9.12 27.84 2.97
N PHE A 298 -8.24 27.46 2.05
CA PHE A 298 -8.63 26.92 0.74
C PHE A 298 -9.63 25.76 0.88
N TYR A 299 -9.32 24.76 1.72
CA TYR A 299 -10.23 23.63 1.93
C TYR A 299 -11.55 24.03 2.61
N ARG A 300 -11.53 24.99 3.54
CA ARG A 300 -12.76 25.52 4.15
C ARG A 300 -13.68 26.14 3.11
N VAL A 301 -13.12 26.93 2.19
CA VAL A 301 -13.85 27.53 1.07
C VAL A 301 -14.37 26.44 0.13
N TYR A 302 -13.52 25.49 -0.26
CA TYR A 302 -13.89 24.40 -1.17
C TYR A 302 -15.02 23.54 -0.61
N ASN A 303 -14.95 23.18 0.68
CA ASN A 303 -15.98 22.36 1.33
C ASN A 303 -17.32 23.10 1.48
N LYS A 304 -17.29 24.43 1.56
CA LYS A 304 -18.49 25.25 1.70
C LYS A 304 -19.17 25.56 0.37
N LEU A 305 -18.38 25.88 -0.66
CA LEU A 305 -18.89 26.32 -1.96
C LEU A 305 -18.94 25.20 -3.00
N GLY A 306 -18.16 24.13 -2.83
CA GLY A 306 -17.95 23.12 -3.86
C GLY A 306 -17.15 23.66 -5.04
N TYR A 307 -17.28 22.98 -6.18
CA TYR A 307 -16.67 23.38 -7.45
C TYR A 307 -17.74 23.90 -8.44
N GLY A 308 -17.32 24.63 -9.48
CA GLY A 308 -18.21 25.13 -10.55
C GLY A 308 -18.41 26.65 -10.60
N PHE A 309 -17.96 27.40 -9.59
CA PHE A 309 -17.90 28.85 -9.65
C PHE A 309 -16.65 29.36 -10.40
N LEU A 310 -16.67 30.63 -10.81
CA LEU A 310 -15.52 31.33 -11.39
C LEU A 310 -14.42 31.58 -10.34
N GLU A 311 -13.17 31.68 -10.78
CA GLU A 311 -11.98 31.92 -9.92
C GLU A 311 -12.18 33.11 -8.97
N LYS A 312 -12.78 34.20 -9.46
CA LYS A 312 -13.06 35.40 -8.67
C LYS A 312 -13.96 35.15 -7.45
N VAL A 313 -14.88 34.19 -7.53
CA VAL A 313 -15.75 33.82 -6.41
C VAL A 313 -14.94 33.17 -5.29
N TYR A 314 -14.02 32.27 -5.65
CA TYR A 314 -13.14 31.64 -4.68
C TYR A 314 -12.12 32.60 -4.10
N GLU A 315 -11.57 33.51 -4.90
CA GLU A 315 -10.70 34.58 -4.40
C GLU A 315 -11.39 35.40 -3.32
N ASN A 316 -12.60 35.89 -3.60
CA ASN A 316 -13.40 36.66 -2.64
C ASN A 316 -13.67 35.85 -1.35
N ALA A 317 -14.00 34.57 -1.49
CA ALA A 317 -14.27 33.70 -0.35
C ALA A 317 -13.01 33.43 0.49
N MET A 318 -11.85 33.22 -0.14
CA MET A 318 -10.57 33.08 0.55
C MET A 318 -10.17 34.36 1.28
N MET A 319 -10.38 35.53 0.67
CA MET A 319 -10.12 36.82 1.32
C MET A 319 -10.98 37.03 2.58
N ILE A 320 -12.24 36.57 2.57
CA ILE A 320 -13.11 36.60 3.75
C ILE A 320 -12.55 35.72 4.87
N GLU A 321 -12.13 34.50 4.54
CA GLU A 321 -11.59 33.56 5.54
C GLU A 321 -10.23 34.00 6.07
N LEU A 322 -9.33 34.52 5.23
CA LEU A 322 -8.05 35.12 5.65
C LEU A 322 -8.27 36.27 6.62
N LYS A 323 -9.25 37.15 6.35
CA LYS A 323 -9.61 38.25 7.25
C LYS A 323 -10.16 37.77 8.59
N LYS A 324 -10.92 36.67 8.63
CA LYS A 324 -11.45 36.09 9.88
C LYS A 324 -10.35 35.51 10.76
N GLU A 325 -9.35 34.89 10.15
CA GLU A 325 -8.17 34.36 10.85
C GLU A 325 -7.13 35.45 11.16
N VAL A 326 -7.44 36.72 10.86
CA VAL A 326 -6.55 37.88 11.11
C VAL A 326 -5.21 37.75 10.36
N ILE A 327 -5.21 37.07 9.21
CA ILE A 327 -4.03 36.92 8.35
C ILE A 327 -4.03 38.05 7.31
N PRO A 328 -3.05 38.97 7.32
CA PRO A 328 -2.96 40.05 6.35
C PRO A 328 -2.83 39.51 4.92
N ALA A 329 -3.71 39.94 4.03
CA ALA A 329 -3.67 39.56 2.62
C ALA A 329 -4.17 40.69 1.72
N VAL A 330 -3.66 40.73 0.49
CA VAL A 330 -4.06 41.68 -0.55
C VAL A 330 -4.45 40.88 -1.79
N SER A 331 -5.67 41.09 -2.29
CA SER A 331 -6.12 40.50 -3.56
C SER A 331 -5.59 41.30 -4.75
N GLN A 332 -5.37 40.64 -5.88
CA GLN A 332 -4.95 41.27 -7.14
C GLN A 332 -3.67 42.09 -6.95
N TYR A 333 -2.65 41.44 -6.39
CA TYR A 333 -1.37 42.07 -6.10
C TYR A 333 -0.58 42.32 -7.39
N ALA A 334 -0.25 43.58 -7.66
CA ALA A 334 0.49 43.97 -8.85
C ALA A 334 1.95 43.54 -8.78
N ILE A 335 2.40 42.80 -9.80
CA ILE A 335 3.76 42.33 -10.01
C ILE A 335 4.33 43.02 -11.25
N LYS A 336 5.41 43.79 -11.05
CA LYS A 336 6.11 44.48 -12.13
C LYS A 336 7.15 43.57 -12.74
N VAL A 337 7.07 43.33 -14.05
CA VAL A 337 8.09 42.57 -14.77
C VAL A 337 9.11 43.53 -15.32
N LEU A 338 10.37 43.31 -14.95
CA LEU A 338 11.49 44.11 -15.42
C LEU A 338 12.24 43.37 -16.53
N TYR A 339 12.64 44.12 -17.56
CA TYR A 339 13.60 43.70 -18.57
C TYR A 339 14.65 44.80 -18.69
N GLU A 340 15.92 44.45 -18.46
CA GLU A 340 17.03 45.41 -18.42
C GLU A 340 16.77 46.62 -17.49
N GLY A 341 16.17 46.37 -16.32
CA GLY A 341 15.86 47.39 -15.32
C GLY A 341 14.67 48.30 -15.68
N LYS A 342 14.01 48.10 -16.82
CA LYS A 342 12.80 48.82 -17.22
C LYS A 342 11.57 47.95 -16.98
N VAL A 343 10.51 48.55 -16.43
CA VAL A 343 9.21 47.88 -16.28
C VAL A 343 8.59 47.72 -17.67
N ILE A 344 8.36 46.47 -18.09
CA ILE A 344 7.80 46.13 -19.40
C ILE A 344 6.36 45.62 -19.33
N GLY A 345 5.85 45.35 -18.14
CA GLY A 345 4.48 44.89 -17.94
C GLY A 345 4.12 44.74 -16.48
N GLU A 346 2.82 44.73 -16.22
CA GLU A 346 2.23 44.47 -14.91
C GLU A 346 1.38 43.21 -15.00
N TYR A 347 1.65 42.26 -14.12
CA TYR A 347 0.80 41.10 -13.88
C TYR A 347 0.13 41.25 -12.53
N TYR A 348 -0.94 40.48 -12.30
CA TYR A 348 -1.68 40.52 -11.06
C TYR A 348 -1.75 39.11 -10.52
N ALA A 349 -1.18 38.89 -9.34
CA ALA A 349 -1.36 37.66 -8.60
C ALA A 349 -2.70 37.69 -7.85
N ASP A 350 -3.41 36.57 -7.77
CA ASP A 350 -4.76 36.55 -7.20
C ASP A 350 -4.77 37.01 -5.74
N ILE A 351 -3.86 36.49 -4.91
CA ILE A 351 -3.70 36.91 -3.51
C ILE A 351 -2.22 36.91 -3.10
N LEU A 352 -1.78 37.97 -2.43
CA LEU A 352 -0.53 38.01 -1.67
C LEU A 352 -0.84 37.95 -0.17
N VAL A 353 -0.26 36.98 0.54
CA VAL A 353 -0.47 36.76 1.97
C VAL A 353 0.81 37.12 2.75
N GLU A 354 0.67 37.96 3.78
CA GLU A 354 1.73 38.50 4.64
C GLU A 354 2.97 39.08 3.92
N ASN A 355 2.85 39.52 2.67
CA ASN A 355 4.01 39.85 1.82
C ASN A 355 5.04 38.71 1.68
N LYS A 356 4.63 37.46 1.89
CA LYS A 356 5.51 36.28 1.95
C LYS A 356 5.12 35.15 1.00
N VAL A 357 3.82 34.99 0.72
CA VAL A 357 3.31 33.87 -0.08
C VAL A 357 2.35 34.39 -1.15
N ILE A 358 2.64 34.09 -2.41
CA ILE A 358 1.72 34.30 -3.53
C ILE A 358 0.77 33.11 -3.63
N VAL A 359 -0.52 33.36 -3.80
CA VAL A 359 -1.54 32.34 -4.01
C VAL A 359 -2.21 32.60 -5.35
N GLU A 360 -2.18 31.59 -6.22
CA GLU A 360 -2.85 31.54 -7.51
C GLU A 360 -4.03 30.58 -7.46
N ILE A 361 -5.18 31.03 -7.92
CA ILE A 361 -6.44 30.30 -7.87
C ILE A 361 -6.77 29.81 -9.27
N LYS A 362 -7.22 28.57 -9.35
CA LYS A 362 -7.79 27.96 -10.56
C LYS A 362 -9.15 27.36 -10.29
N ALA A 363 -10.01 27.37 -11.31
CA ALA A 363 -11.30 26.69 -11.31
C ALA A 363 -11.41 25.79 -12.55
N ALA A 364 -10.48 24.83 -12.67
CA ALA A 364 -10.35 23.96 -13.82
C ALA A 364 -10.51 22.48 -13.43
N ARG A 365 -10.73 21.60 -14.41
CA ARG A 365 -10.84 20.15 -14.15
C ARG A 365 -9.60 19.57 -13.45
N SER A 366 -8.42 20.07 -13.79
CA SER A 366 -7.15 19.71 -13.19
C SER A 366 -6.11 20.80 -13.45
N LEU A 367 -5.09 20.91 -12.59
CA LEU A 367 -3.93 21.77 -12.82
C LEU A 367 -3.04 21.23 -13.94
N VAL A 368 -2.63 22.11 -14.85
CA VAL A 368 -1.68 21.81 -15.94
C VAL A 368 -0.33 22.48 -15.70
N LYS A 369 0.70 22.07 -16.46
CA LYS A 369 2.09 22.57 -16.28
C LYS A 369 2.21 24.07 -16.51
N GLU A 370 1.37 24.63 -17.38
CA GLU A 370 1.30 26.05 -17.69
C GLU A 370 0.90 26.87 -16.47
N ASN A 371 0.03 26.34 -15.60
CA ASN A 371 -0.34 27.01 -14.36
C ASN A 371 0.83 27.08 -13.38
N GLU A 372 1.63 26.01 -13.30
CA GLU A 372 2.84 26.00 -12.48
C GLU A 372 3.91 26.96 -13.03
N ALA A 373 4.06 27.02 -14.36
CA ALA A 373 4.99 27.92 -15.03
C ALA A 373 4.62 29.40 -14.78
N GLN A 374 3.33 29.74 -14.81
CA GLN A 374 2.83 31.07 -14.46
C GLN A 374 3.25 31.48 -13.04
N LEU A 375 2.97 30.62 -12.05
CA LEU A 375 3.34 30.89 -10.65
C LEU A 375 4.86 31.04 -10.50
N LEU A 376 5.65 30.19 -11.15
CA LEU A 376 7.11 30.30 -11.12
C LEU A 376 7.62 31.61 -11.73
N ASN A 377 6.98 32.14 -12.78
CA ASN A 377 7.35 33.43 -13.36
C ASN A 377 7.07 34.59 -12.40
N TYR A 378 5.98 34.53 -11.63
CA TYR A 378 5.70 35.52 -10.58
C TYR A 378 6.71 35.48 -9.45
N LEU A 379 7.09 34.29 -9.01
CA LEU A 379 8.18 34.14 -8.04
C LEU A 379 9.47 34.74 -8.60
N LYS A 380 9.85 34.46 -9.85
CA LYS A 380 11.05 35.07 -10.49
C LYS A 380 11.01 36.60 -10.56
N ALA A 381 9.84 37.20 -10.77
CA ALA A 381 9.69 38.65 -10.96
C ALA A 381 9.55 39.46 -9.67
N THR A 382 9.55 38.80 -8.50
CA THR A 382 9.36 39.45 -7.18
C THR A 382 10.48 39.03 -6.22
N ASP A 383 10.56 39.60 -5.02
CA ASP A 383 11.43 39.08 -3.94
C ASP A 383 10.78 37.92 -3.16
N ILE A 384 9.57 37.51 -3.57
CA ILE A 384 8.80 36.46 -2.92
C ILE A 384 9.25 35.11 -3.46
N GLU A 385 9.52 34.18 -2.55
CA GLU A 385 10.12 32.89 -2.90
C GLU A 385 9.14 31.72 -2.82
N VAL A 386 7.97 31.90 -2.21
CA VAL A 386 7.00 30.81 -1.99
C VAL A 386 5.68 31.15 -2.65
N GLY A 387 5.17 30.17 -3.40
CA GLY A 387 3.89 30.25 -4.09
C GLY A 387 3.01 29.03 -3.83
N LEU A 388 1.71 29.24 -3.75
CA LEU A 388 0.69 28.19 -3.72
C LEU A 388 -0.20 28.31 -4.96
N LEU A 389 -0.37 27.21 -5.67
CA LEU A 389 -1.33 27.08 -6.76
C LEU A 389 -2.46 26.18 -6.26
N VAL A 390 -3.67 26.72 -6.14
CA VAL A 390 -4.84 26.03 -5.60
C VAL A 390 -5.92 25.90 -6.67
N ASN A 391 -6.53 24.72 -6.80
CA ASN A 391 -7.55 24.45 -7.79
C ASN A 391 -8.87 24.05 -7.14
N PHE A 392 -9.92 24.82 -7.40
CA PHE A 392 -11.31 24.54 -7.07
C PHE A 392 -12.01 23.74 -8.18
N GLY A 393 -11.33 22.69 -8.65
CA GLY A 393 -11.82 21.77 -9.68
C GLY A 393 -12.75 20.70 -9.14
N THR A 394 -13.14 19.74 -10.00
CA THR A 394 -13.93 18.57 -9.58
C THR A 394 -13.27 17.75 -8.47
N LYS A 395 -11.95 17.90 -8.31
CA LYS A 395 -11.18 17.53 -7.13
C LYS A 395 -10.36 18.74 -6.68
N PRO A 396 -10.21 18.98 -5.36
CA PRO A 396 -9.35 20.04 -4.87
C PRO A 396 -7.88 19.64 -5.05
N GLU A 397 -7.07 20.52 -5.65
CA GLU A 397 -5.63 20.31 -5.83
C GLU A 397 -4.85 21.48 -5.26
N VAL A 398 -3.70 21.21 -4.66
CA VAL A 398 -2.77 22.22 -4.14
C VAL A 398 -1.37 21.86 -4.57
N LYS A 399 -0.64 22.81 -5.15
CA LYS A 399 0.79 22.68 -5.46
C LYS A 399 1.56 23.82 -4.81
N ARG A 400 2.58 23.48 -4.03
CA ARG A 400 3.52 24.45 -3.46
C ARG A 400 4.75 24.55 -4.35
N LYS A 401 5.16 25.77 -4.68
CA LYS A 401 6.40 26.08 -5.40
C LYS A 401 7.28 26.97 -4.55
N ALA A 402 8.58 26.71 -4.63
CA ALA A 402 9.60 27.56 -4.04
C ALA A 402 10.63 27.93 -5.12
N PHE A 403 11.01 29.20 -5.17
CA PHE A 403 12.07 29.70 -6.04
C PHE A 403 12.98 30.60 -5.22
N ASP A 404 14.17 30.10 -4.92
CA ASP A 404 15.20 30.79 -4.12
C ASP A 404 15.72 32.03 -4.86
N ASN A 405 15.76 33.18 -4.17
CA ASN A 405 16.27 34.44 -4.70
C ASN A 405 17.76 34.35 -5.08
N LEU A 406 18.54 33.42 -4.50
CA LEU A 406 19.93 33.16 -4.90
C LEU A 406 20.06 32.61 -6.34
N ARG A 407 18.94 32.23 -6.97
CA ARG A 407 18.88 31.70 -8.34
C ARG A 407 18.27 32.69 -9.34
N LYS A 408 18.00 33.94 -8.92
CA LYS A 408 17.54 35.05 -9.76
C LYS A 408 18.74 35.88 -10.18
#